data_AF-A0A2W2CUB0-F1
#
_entry.id   AF-A0A2W2CUB0-F1
#
_cell.length_a   1.000
_cell.length_b   1.000
_cell.length_c   1.000
_cell.angle_alpha   90.00
_cell.angle_beta   90.00
_cell.angle_gamma   90.00
#
_symmetry.space_group_name_H-M   'P 1'
#
loop_
_entity.id
_entity.type
_entity.pdbx_description
1 polymer ?
#
loop_
_entity_poly.entity_id
_entity_poly.type
_entity_poly.pdbx_seq_one_letter_code
_entity_poly.pdbx_strand_id
1 'polypeptide(L)' 'MILSINYLYWLAGIILTITALMTFADKNHPRRWTTGLFWAIFAVIFLVGDKIPPIVVGVGAVVMALLAGTGGVTLGK' A
#
# COMPACT_ATOMS: atom_id res chain seq x y z
N MET A 1 -12.20 11.63 22.72
CA MET A 1 -12.86 11.04 21.54
C MET A 1 -13.01 9.55 21.78
N ILE A 2 -14.17 8.97 21.46
CA ILE A 2 -14.51 7.56 21.77
C ILE A 2 -13.67 6.57 20.94
N LEU A 3 -13.17 6.99 19.77
CA LEU A 3 -12.25 6.21 18.94
C LEU A 3 -11.05 7.08 18.54
N SER A 4 -9.84 6.53 18.67
CA SER A 4 -8.62 7.15 18.12
C SER A 4 -8.46 6.80 16.65
N ILE A 5 -8.06 7.77 15.82
CA ILE A 5 -7.75 7.58 14.40
C ILE A 5 -6.64 6.54 14.18
N ASN A 6 -5.76 6.36 15.17
CA ASN A 6 -4.68 5.37 15.12
C ASN A 6 -5.22 3.94 14.94
N TYR A 7 -6.35 3.60 15.59
CA TYR A 7 -6.95 2.28 15.40
C TYR A 7 -7.43 2.06 13.97
N LEU A 8 -7.94 3.11 13.32
CA LEU A 8 -8.37 3.06 11.93
C LEU A 8 -7.18 2.94 10.98
N TYR A 9 -6.06 3.62 11.27
CA TYR A 9 -4.82 3.48 10.49
C TYR A 9 -4.25 2.06 10.58
N TRP A 10 -4.25 1.48 11.78
CA TRP A 10 -3.81 0.09 11.96
C TRP A 10 -4.72 -0.90 11.23
N LEU A 11 -6.04 -0.75 11.37
CA LEU A 11 -7.00 -1.60 10.68
C LEU A 11 -6.83 -1.54 9.15
N ALA A 12 -6.79 -0.32 8.59
CA ALA A 12 -6.57 -0.13 7.16
C ALA A 12 -5.20 -0.67 6.71
N GLY A 13 -4.14 -0.41 7.48
CA GLY A 13 -2.80 -0.92 7.18
C GLY A 13 -2.72 -2.46 7.15
N ILE A 14 -3.43 -3.14 8.05
CA ILE A 14 -3.53 -4.62 8.05
C ILE A 14 -4.27 -5.10 6.79
N ILE A 15 -5.40 -4.49 6.45
CA ILE A 15 -6.16 -4.84 5.24
C ILE A 15 -5.28 -4.64 4.00
N LEU A 16 -4.58 -3.51 3.90
CA LEU A 16 -3.66 -3.22 2.80
C LEU A 16 -2.51 -4.24 2.73
N THR A 17 -1.96 -4.65 3.87
CA THR A 17 -0.92 -5.69 3.93
C THR A 17 -1.44 -7.02 3.37
N ILE A 18 -2.65 -7.43 3.76
CA ILE A 18 -3.29 -8.65 3.24
C ILE A 18 -3.47 -8.52 1.71
N THR A 19 -3.97 -7.39 1.22
CA THR A 19 -4.13 -7.18 -0.23
C THR A 19 -2.80 -7.24 -0.99
N ALA A 20 -1.72 -6.70 -0.41
CA ALA A 20 -0.38 -6.77 -1.00
C ALA A 20 0.11 -8.22 -1.08
N LEU A 21 -0.01 -8.98 0.01
CA LEU A 21 0.38 -10.40 0.06
C LEU A 21 -0.42 -11.26 -0.91
N MET A 22 -1.74 -11.06 -0.97
CA MET A 22 -2.61 -11.75 -1.94
C MET A 22 -2.21 -11.42 -3.37
N THR A 23 -1.91 -10.15 -3.66
CA THR A 23 -1.47 -9.72 -4.99
C THR A 23 -0.13 -10.35 -5.38
N PHE A 24 0.83 -10.45 -4.45
CA PHE A 24 2.11 -11.10 -4.71
C PHE A 24 1.96 -12.63 -4.88
N ALA A 25 1.07 -13.25 -4.11
CA ALA A 25 0.80 -14.69 -4.16
C ALA A 25 0.06 -15.11 -5.44
N ASP A 26 -0.70 -14.19 -6.06
CA ASP A 26 -1.39 -14.46 -7.31
C ASP A 26 -0.42 -14.57 -8.49
N LYS A 27 -0.21 -15.81 -8.94
CA LYS A 27 0.64 -16.13 -10.10
C LYS A 27 -0.02 -15.81 -11.44
N ASN A 28 -1.33 -15.68 -11.48
CA ASN A 28 -2.09 -15.37 -12.69
C ASN A 28 -2.21 -13.87 -12.92
N HIS A 29 -1.86 -13.05 -11.92
CA HIS A 29 -1.92 -11.60 -12.03
C HIS A 29 -0.79 -11.05 -12.91
N PRO A 30 -1.09 -10.44 -14.07
CA PRO A 30 -0.08 -10.02 -15.05
C PRO A 30 0.87 -8.94 -14.51
N ARG A 31 0.47 -8.21 -13.47
CA ARG A 31 1.23 -7.12 -12.85
C ARG A 31 1.41 -7.28 -11.35
N ARG A 32 1.53 -8.52 -10.86
CA ARG A 32 1.71 -8.84 -9.42
C ARG A 32 2.79 -8.06 -8.71
N TRP A 33 3.90 -7.78 -9.38
CA TRP A 33 5.02 -7.07 -8.77
C TRP A 33 4.71 -5.58 -8.58
N THR A 34 4.18 -4.91 -9.59
CA THR A 34 3.89 -3.46 -9.54
C THR A 34 2.62 -3.17 -8.73
N THR A 35 1.55 -3.96 -8.91
CA THR A 35 0.34 -3.84 -8.08
C THR A 35 0.62 -4.21 -6.63
N GLY A 36 1.38 -5.28 -6.39
CA GLY A 36 1.73 -5.71 -5.03
C GLY A 36 2.62 -4.67 -4.32
N LEU A 37 3.58 -4.09 -5.04
CA LEU A 37 4.45 -3.04 -4.49
C LEU A 37 3.67 -1.76 -4.14
N PHE A 38 2.69 -1.38 -4.97
CA PHE A 38 1.79 -0.27 -4.65
C PHE A 38 1.06 -0.50 -3.32
N TRP A 39 0.42 -1.67 -3.16
CA TRP A 39 -0.30 -2.01 -1.93
C TRP A 39 0.64 -2.14 -0.72
N ALA A 40 1.85 -2.66 -0.92
CA ALA A 40 2.85 -2.81 0.14
C ALA A 40 3.34 -1.46 0.66
N ILE A 41 3.70 -0.53 -0.23
CA ILE A 41 4.09 0.83 0.18
C ILE A 41 2.95 1.50 0.94
N PHE A 42 1.72 1.34 0.44
CA PHE A 42 0.55 1.93 1.07
C PHE A 42 0.31 1.38 2.48
N ALA A 43 0.43 0.06 2.64
CA ALA A 43 0.32 -0.61 3.94
C ALA A 43 1.36 -0.12 4.94
N VAL A 44 2.62 0.03 4.52
CA VAL A 44 3.71 0.53 5.38
C VAL A 44 3.42 1.95 5.87
N ILE A 45 2.96 2.85 4.99
CA ILE A 45 2.60 4.22 5.36
C ILE A 45 1.47 4.22 6.41
N PHE A 46 0.47 3.34 6.27
CA PHE A 46 -0.64 3.26 7.22
C PHE A 46 -0.27 2.63 8.57
N LEU A 47 0.64 1.65 8.58
CA LEU A 47 1.02 0.94 9.81
C LEU A 47 2.04 1.70 10.66
N VAL A 48 3.00 2.36 10.02
CA VAL A 48 4.17 2.95 10.70
C VAL A 48 4.52 4.35 10.19
N GLY A 49 3.64 5.01 9.42
CA GLY A 49 3.90 6.34 8.86
C GLY A 49 4.13 7.42 9.91
N ASP A 50 3.63 7.26 11.12
CA ASP A 50 3.88 8.13 12.27
C ASP A 50 5.33 8.10 12.76
N LYS A 51 6.06 7.02 12.46
CA LYS A 51 7.47 6.81 12.85
C LYS A 51 8.45 7.10 11.71
N ILE A 52 7.94 7.34 10.50
CA ILE A 52 8.74 7.56 9.30
C ILE A 52 8.90 9.06 9.05
N PRO A 53 10.10 9.56 8.68
CA PRO A 53 10.28 10.95 8.29
C PRO A 53 9.30 11.34 7.17
N PRO A 54 8.62 12.51 7.25
CA PRO A 54 7.61 12.91 6.27
C PRO A 54 8.10 12.89 4.81
N ILE A 55 9.39 13.17 4.59
CA ILE A 55 9.99 13.12 3.25
C ILE A 55 9.97 11.71 2.65
N VAL A 56 10.18 10.67 3.47
CA VAL A 56 10.14 9.28 3.02
C VAL A 56 8.72 8.85 2.70
N VAL A 57 7.74 9.30 3.49
CA VAL A 57 6.30 9.10 3.19
C VAL A 57 5.93 9.79 1.87
N GLY A 58 6.40 11.02 1.67
CA GLY A 58 6.19 11.77 0.42
C GLY A 58 6.80 11.08 -0.79
N VAL A 59 8.04 10.59 -0.69
CA VAL A 59 8.68 9.80 -1.76
C VAL A 59 7.88 8.53 -2.05
N GLY A 60 7.42 7.82 -1.02
CA GLY A 60 6.55 6.65 -1.17
C GLY A 60 5.27 6.96 -1.94
N ALA A 61 4.62 8.09 -1.62
CA ALA A 61 3.44 8.56 -2.34
C ALA A 61 3.72 8.88 -3.82
N VAL A 62 4.86 9.50 -4.13
CA VAL A 62 5.28 9.75 -5.52
C VAL A 62 5.53 8.45 -6.27
N VAL A 63 6.21 7.47 -5.65
CA VAL A 63 6.41 6.14 -6.25
C VAL A 63 5.07 5.46 -6.52
N MET A 64 4.13 5.50 -5.58
CA MET A 64 2.77 5.00 -5.77
C MET A 64 2.05 5.68 -6.94
N ALA A 65 2.15 7.01 -7.04
CA ALA A 65 1.55 7.76 -8.14
C ALA A 65 2.14 7.38 -9.51
N LEU A 66 3.45 7.13 -9.59
CA LEU A 66 4.09 6.64 -10.80
C LEU A 66 3.62 5.22 -11.16
N LEU A 67 3.58 4.31 -10.18
CA LEU A 67 3.09 2.94 -10.39
C LEU A 67 1.65 2.92 -10.91
N ALA A 68 0.77 3.76 -10.35
CA ALA A 68 -0.61 3.88 -10.79
C ALA A 68 -0.72 4.59 -12.15
N GLY A 69 -0.02 5.73 -12.31
CA GLY A 69 -0.11 6.60 -13.48
C GLY A 69 0.47 6.00 -14.77
N THR A 70 1.47 5.11 -14.68
CA THR A 70 2.02 4.41 -15.84
C THR A 70 1.25 3.13 -16.20
N GLY A 71 0.07 2.90 -15.59
CA GLY A 71 -0.70 1.67 -15.77
C GLY A 71 -0.05 0.42 -15.16
N GLY A 72 0.88 0.60 -14.22
CA GLY A 72 1.52 -0.47 -13.47
C GLY A 72 0.58 -1.18 -12.49
N VAL A 73 -0.53 -0.53 -12.12
CA VAL A 73 -1.58 -1.10 -11.27
C VAL A 73 -2.76 -1.53 -12.14
N THR A 74 -3.00 -2.84 -12.22
CA THR A 74 -4.18 -3.40 -12.89
C THR A 74 -5.03 -4.20 -11.91
N LEU A 75 -6.33 -4.33 -12.21
CA LEU A 75 -7.22 -5.25 -11.51
C LEU A 75 -6.74 -6.69 -11.68
N GLY A 76 -6.80 -7.46 -10.60
CA GLY A 76 -6.70 -8.92 -10.64
C GLY A 76 -7.83 -9.52 -11.45
N LYS A 77 -7.60 -10.69 -12.04
CA LYS A 77 -8.63 -11.45 -12.75
C LYS A 77 -9.44 -12.29 -11.77
#